data_AF-A0ABC9V5Q1-F1
#
_entry.id   AF-A0ABC9V5Q1-F1
#
_cell.length_a   1.000
_cell.length_b   1.000
_cell.length_c   1.000
_cell.angle_alpha   90.00
_cell.angle_beta   90.00
_cell.angle_gamma   90.00
#
_symmetry.space_group_name_H-M   'P 1'
#
loop_
_entity.id
_entity.type
_entity.pdbx_description
1 polymer ?
#
loop_
_entity_poly.entity_id
_entity_poly.type
_entity_poly.pdbx_seq_one_letter_code
_entity_poly.pdbx_strand_id
1 'polypeptide(L)'
;MATYKKETGFTSSFCNRCGSPVPNKINGTNYMWIPLGLLEQPFKPDLKLNFCIESKHDWVVLGDAHKNFAHLPELEEFLKYFE
;
A
#
# COMPACT_ATOMS: atom_id res chain seq x y z
N MET A 1 -19.68 -4.61 -0.55
CA MET A 1 -18.36 -4.05 -0.23
C MET A 1 -18.56 -3.09 0.93
N ALA A 2 -17.61 -3.05 1.85
CA ALA A 2 -17.61 -2.14 2.98
C ALA A 2 -16.24 -1.46 3.04
N THR A 3 -16.21 -0.28 3.65
CA THR A 3 -14.99 0.50 3.83
C THR A 3 -14.89 0.95 5.28
N TYR A 4 -13.79 0.61 5.92
CA TYR A 4 -13.40 1.18 7.20
C TYR A 4 -12.55 2.42 6.96
N LYS A 5 -12.76 3.47 7.77
CA LYS A 5 -11.98 4.71 7.72
C LYS A 5 -11.45 5.00 9.12
N LYS A 6 -10.13 5.12 9.24
CA LYS A 6 -9.47 5.65 10.45
C LYS A 6 -9.63 7.15 10.52
N GLU A 7 -9.63 7.69 11.74
CA GLU A 7 -9.61 9.14 11.98
C GLU A 7 -8.41 9.82 11.33
N THR A 8 -7.26 9.12 11.27
CA THR A 8 -6.03 9.56 10.59
C THR A 8 -6.15 9.62 9.05
N GLY A 9 -7.30 9.25 8.49
CA GLY A 9 -7.58 9.34 7.06
C GLY A 9 -7.30 8.06 6.27
N PHE A 10 -6.62 7.07 6.86
CA PHE A 10 -6.40 5.76 6.21
C PHE A 10 -7.73 5.02 6.02
N THR A 11 -7.96 4.51 4.81
CA THR A 11 -9.13 3.71 4.46
C THR A 11 -8.73 2.27 4.18
N SER A 12 -9.65 1.33 4.40
CA SER A 12 -9.50 -0.07 3.99
C SER A 12 -10.85 -0.58 3.49
N SER A 13 -10.89 -1.00 2.23
CA SER A 13 -12.08 -1.59 1.61
C SER A 13 -11.94 -3.10 1.53
N PHE A 14 -13.05 -3.81 1.79
CA PHE A 14 -13.08 -5.27 1.78
C PHE A 14 -14.41 -5.85 1.29
N CYS A 15 -14.38 -7.11 0.88
CA CYS A 15 -15.54 -7.87 0.44
C CYS A 15 -16.43 -8.27 1.65
N ASN A 16 -17.72 -7.96 1.61
CA ASN A 16 -18.65 -8.28 2.71
C ASN A 16 -18.95 -9.78 2.85
N ARG A 17 -18.56 -10.59 1.87
CA ARG A 17 -18.81 -12.03 1.86
C ARG A 17 -17.63 -12.82 2.42
N CYS A 18 -16.41 -12.48 2.02
CA CYS A 18 -15.21 -13.25 2.38
C CYS A 18 -14.18 -12.45 3.20
N GLY A 19 -14.37 -11.14 3.39
CA GLY A 19 -13.43 -10.29 4.12
C GLY A 19 -12.14 -9.94 3.36
N SER A 20 -11.94 -10.46 2.14
CA SER A 20 -10.74 -10.16 1.35
C SER A 20 -10.60 -8.66 1.10
N PRO A 21 -9.37 -8.09 1.20
CA PRO A 21 -9.13 -6.71 0.82
C PRO A 21 -9.43 -6.52 -0.67
N VAL A 22 -10.00 -5.37 -1.01
CA VAL A 22 -10.31 -4.97 -2.39
C VAL A 22 -9.62 -3.62 -2.68
N PRO A 23 -9.53 -3.20 -3.96
CA PRO A 23 -8.94 -1.93 -4.30
C PRO A 23 -9.57 -0.77 -3.54
N ASN A 24 -8.74 0.16 -3.05
CA ASN A 24 -9.19 1.29 -2.23
C ASN A 24 -8.48 2.58 -2.64
N LYS A 25 -9.25 3.67 -2.75
CA LYS A 25 -8.72 4.97 -3.15
C LYS A 25 -7.90 5.56 -2.01
N ILE A 26 -6.68 6.03 -2.32
CA ILE A 26 -5.89 6.80 -1.37
C ILE A 26 -6.54 8.17 -1.23
N ASN A 27 -7.08 8.46 -0.05
CA ASN A 27 -7.88 9.65 0.21
C ASN A 27 -7.13 10.94 -0.17
N GLY A 28 -7.81 11.85 -0.86
CA GLY A 28 -7.21 13.11 -1.32
C GLY A 28 -6.31 13.01 -2.56
N THR A 29 -6.23 11.84 -3.20
CA THR A 29 -5.37 11.63 -4.38
C THR A 29 -6.14 10.96 -5.53
N ASN A 30 -5.51 10.82 -6.70
CA ASN A 30 -6.03 10.03 -7.81
C ASN A 30 -5.49 8.59 -7.84
N TYR A 31 -4.74 8.18 -6.81
CA TYR A 31 -4.14 6.86 -6.74
C TYR A 31 -5.05 5.82 -6.09
N MET A 32 -4.91 4.58 -6.56
CA MET A 32 -5.61 3.41 -6.05
C MET A 32 -4.61 2.45 -5.40
N TRP A 33 -4.88 2.06 -4.16
CA TRP A 33 -4.17 0.97 -3.51
C TRP A 33 -4.81 -0.36 -3.94
N ILE A 34 -4.03 -1.24 -4.57
CA ILE A 34 -4.49 -2.53 -5.09
C ILE A 34 -3.67 -3.63 -4.42
N PRO A 35 -4.30 -4.54 -3.65
CA PRO A 35 -3.62 -5.73 -3.13
C PRO A 35 -3.10 -6.60 -4.28
N LEU A 36 -1.80 -6.96 -4.26
CA LEU A 36 -1.18 -7.75 -5.33
C LEU A 36 -1.83 -9.13 -5.53
N GLY A 37 -2.41 -9.71 -4.47
CA GLY A 37 -3.12 -10.99 -4.55
C GLY A 37 -4.41 -10.97 -5.40
N LEU A 38 -4.85 -9.80 -5.86
CA LEU A 38 -5.98 -9.65 -6.79
C LEU A 38 -5.56 -9.67 -8.26
N LEU A 39 -4.26 -9.60 -8.55
CA LEU A 39 -3.76 -9.58 -9.92
C LEU A 39 -3.68 -11.02 -10.44
N GLU A 40 -4.41 -11.29 -11.52
CA GLU A 40 -4.40 -12.62 -12.17
C GLU A 40 -3.11 -12.87 -12.96
N GLN A 41 -2.54 -11.81 -13.53
CA GLN A 41 -1.35 -11.89 -14.36
C GLN A 41 -0.10 -11.39 -13.61
N PRO A 42 1.09 -11.89 -13.95
CA PRO A 42 2.33 -11.37 -13.43
C PRO A 42 2.44 -9.86 -13.66
N PHE A 43 2.76 -9.14 -12.59
CA PHE A 43 2.93 -7.70 -12.62
C PHE A 43 4.39 -7.34 -12.35
N LYS A 44 4.97 -6.53 -13.22
CA LYS A 44 6.31 -5.97 -13.04
C LYS A 44 6.17 -4.45 -12.85
N PRO A 45 6.34 -3.93 -11.63
CA PRO A 45 6.29 -2.49 -11.39
C PRO A 45 7.56 -1.81 -11.92
N ASP A 46 7.40 -0.58 -12.41
CA ASP A 46 8.51 0.30 -12.79
C ASP A 46 9.25 0.85 -11.57
N LEU A 47 8.49 1.19 -10.52
CA LEU A 47 9.01 1.70 -9.25
C LEU A 47 8.59 0.82 -8.07
N LYS A 48 9.50 0.68 -7.12
CA LYS A 48 9.34 -0.17 -5.92
C LYS A 48 9.93 0.55 -4.74
N LEU A 49 9.17 0.64 -3.66
CA LEU A 49 9.64 1.12 -2.38
C LEU A 49 9.20 0.18 -1.25
N ASN A 50 9.91 0.20 -0.13
CA ASN A 50 9.47 -0.36 1.14
C ASN A 50 9.28 0.77 2.15
N PHE A 51 8.27 0.69 3.01
CA PHE A 51 8.11 1.61 4.15
C PHE A 51 7.78 0.83 5.43
N CYS A 52 7.91 1.48 6.59
CA CYS A 52 7.81 0.84 7.91
C CYS A 52 8.85 -0.28 8.13
N ILE A 53 10.05 -0.17 7.54
CA ILE A 53 11.09 -1.21 7.68
C ILE A 53 11.60 -1.35 9.11
N GLU A 54 11.51 -0.30 9.93
CA GLU A 54 12.00 -0.31 11.30
C GLU A 54 11.10 -1.13 12.23
N SER A 55 9.80 -1.18 11.94
CA SER A 55 8.83 -1.99 12.70
C SER A 55 8.59 -3.37 12.09
N LYS A 56 9.42 -3.80 11.12
CA LYS A 56 9.34 -5.15 10.55
C LYS A 56 9.78 -6.18 11.59
N HIS A 57 9.23 -7.39 11.50
CA HIS A 57 9.74 -8.50 12.30
C HIS A 57 11.11 -8.98 11.77
N ASP A 58 11.94 -9.55 12.64
CA ASP A 58 13.29 -9.98 12.28
C ASP A 58 13.32 -11.05 11.18
N TRP A 59 12.29 -11.91 11.14
CA TRP A 59 12.15 -12.94 10.10
C TRP A 59 11.74 -12.40 8.72
N VAL A 60 11.38 -11.11 8.62
CA VAL A 60 11.05 -10.48 7.33
C VAL A 60 12.34 -10.17 6.57
N VAL A 61 12.53 -10.86 5.45
CA VAL A 61 13.56 -10.56 4.46
C VAL A 61 13.03 -9.46 3.54
N LEU A 62 13.75 -8.34 3.45
CA LEU A 62 13.36 -7.24 2.57
C LEU A 62 13.58 -7.63 1.11
N GLY A 63 12.55 -7.38 0.29
CA GLY A 63 12.67 -7.50 -1.16
C GLY A 63 13.42 -6.32 -1.77
N ASP A 64 13.89 -6.52 -3.00
CA ASP A 64 14.51 -5.46 -3.80
C ASP A 64 13.55 -4.28 -4.03
N ALA A 65 14.04 -3.08 -3.75
CA ALA A 65 13.32 -1.83 -3.86
C ALA A 65 14.29 -0.70 -4.17
N HIS A 66 13.83 0.28 -4.94
CA HIS A 66 14.63 1.46 -5.30
C HIS A 66 14.76 2.42 -4.11
N LYS A 67 13.82 2.39 -3.16
CA LYS A 67 13.85 3.23 -1.95
C LYS A 67 13.30 2.48 -0.74
N ASN A 68 13.92 2.67 0.42
CA ASN A 68 13.47 2.12 1.70
C ASN A 68 13.22 3.26 2.69
N PHE A 69 12.08 3.22 3.38
CA PHE A 69 11.68 4.18 4.40
C PHE A 69 11.56 3.50 5.78
N ALA A 70 12.19 4.09 6.79
CA ALA A 70 12.11 3.65 8.20
C ALA A 70 10.65 3.52 8.67
N HIS A 71 9.85 4.55 8.37
CA HIS A 71 8.44 4.67 8.71
C HIS A 71 7.59 4.90 7.46
N LEU A 72 6.28 5.12 7.63
CA LEU A 72 5.41 5.57 6.55
C LEU A 72 5.84 6.99 6.13
N PRO A 73 6.20 7.24 4.86
CA PRO A 73 6.51 8.59 4.40
C PRO A 73 5.29 9.49 4.45
N GLU A 74 5.52 10.80 4.54
CA GLU A 74 4.47 11.79 4.37
C GLU A 74 3.84 11.67 2.98
N LEU A 75 2.54 11.96 2.87
CA LEU A 75 1.80 11.75 1.62
C LEU A 75 2.44 12.52 0.45
N GLU A 76 2.90 13.74 0.67
CA GLU A 76 3.56 14.53 -0.37
C GLU A 76 4.86 13.89 -0.87
N GLU A 77 5.70 13.36 0.03
CA GLU A 77 6.93 12.65 -0.36
C GLU A 77 6.61 11.35 -1.11
N PHE A 78 5.58 10.63 -0.65
CA PHE A 78 5.11 9.42 -1.31
C PHE A 78 4.64 9.70 -2.74
N LEU A 79 3.84 10.76 -2.95
CA LEU A 79 3.31 11.09 -4.27
C LEU A 79 4.41 11.56 -5.22
N LYS A 80 5.34 12.42 -4.77
CA LYS A 80 6.51 12.86 -5.55
C LYS A 80 7.41 11.73 -6.01
N TYR A 81 7.40 10.59 -5.31
CA TYR A 81 8.19 9.43 -5.71
C TYR A 81 7.63 8.73 -6.96
N PHE A 82 6.33 8.87 -7.25
CA PHE A 82 5.67 8.25 -8.41
C PHE A 82 5.35 9.22 -9.55
N GLU A 83 5.74 10.50 -9.43
CA GLU A 83 5.72 11.50 -10.51
C GLU A 83 6.97 11.39 -11.38
#